data_AF-A0A2V5ZZC2-F1
#
_entry.id   AF-A0A2V5ZZC2-F1
#
_cell.length_a   1.000
_cell.length_b   1.000
_cell.length_c   1.000
_cell.angle_alpha   90.00
_cell.angle_beta   90.00
_cell.angle_gamma   90.00
#
_symmetry.space_group_name_H-M   'P 1'
#
loop_
_entity.id
_entity.type
_entity.pdbx_description
1 polymer ?
#
loop_
_entity_poly.entity_id
_entity_poly.type
_entity_poly.pdbx_seq_one_letter_code
_entity_poly.pdbx_strand_id
1 'polypeptide(L)'
;MSYSAENVLVIRRSLFDQLGSFQGLNFEPHKYLGPFLSRGNNFFVPRPEAEINPAFKQIIPYVLVAFEGKLVYYVRGKKAGEQRLVAKGSIGIGGHMNETDESLFALDEQAYRVGVEREVNEEIKIDSPFEGRIVAL
;
A
#
# COMPACT_ATOMS: atom_id res chain seq x y z
N MET A 1 -11.29 -20.47 15.71
CA MET A 1 -11.21 -19.05 16.12
C MET A 1 -11.38 -18.22 14.87
N SER A 2 -12.46 -17.46 14.76
CA SER A 2 -12.66 -16.54 13.64
C SER A 2 -11.62 -15.44 13.77
N TYR A 3 -10.64 -15.38 12.87
CA TYR A 3 -9.87 -14.16 12.70
C TYR A 3 -10.88 -13.07 12.38
N SER A 4 -10.98 -12.03 13.22
CA SER A 4 -11.63 -10.79 12.80
C SER A 4 -10.89 -10.38 11.52
N ALA A 5 -11.59 -10.39 10.38
CA ALA A 5 -10.99 -9.98 9.13
C ALA A 5 -10.52 -8.54 9.31
N GLU A 6 -9.23 -8.27 9.09
CA GLU A 6 -8.72 -6.90 9.09
C GLU A 6 -9.48 -6.07 8.05
N ASN A 7 -9.74 -4.81 8.36
CA ASN A 7 -10.36 -3.87 7.45
C ASN A 7 -9.27 -3.10 6.71
N VAL A 8 -9.32 -3.08 5.38
CA VAL A 8 -8.29 -2.49 4.51
C VAL A 8 -8.82 -1.28 3.77
N LEU A 9 -7.95 -0.30 3.54
CA LEU A 9 -8.30 0.92 2.81
C LEU A 9 -8.49 0.64 1.31
N VAL A 10 -9.65 1.01 0.80
CA VAL A 10 -10.00 0.88 -0.62
C VAL A 10 -10.51 2.19 -1.20
N ILE A 11 -10.48 2.28 -2.53
CA ILE A 11 -11.25 3.22 -3.34
C ILE A 11 -12.24 2.46 -4.23
N ARG A 12 -13.22 3.18 -4.78
CA ARG A 12 -14.03 2.65 -5.88
C ARG A 12 -13.19 2.56 -7.15
N ARG A 13 -13.29 1.43 -7.85
CA ARG A 13 -12.66 1.20 -9.16
C ARG A 13 -13.03 2.28 -10.18
N SER A 14 -14.28 2.74 -10.15
CA SER A 14 -14.76 3.79 -11.04
C SER A 14 -13.99 5.11 -10.90
N LEU A 15 -13.52 5.45 -9.70
CA LEU A 15 -12.66 6.63 -9.49
C LEU A 15 -11.32 6.47 -10.20
N PHE A 16 -10.69 5.29 -10.11
CA PHE A 16 -9.45 5.02 -10.83
C PHE A 16 -9.64 5.12 -12.36
N ASP A 17 -10.74 4.57 -12.86
CA ASP A 17 -11.06 4.62 -14.30
C ASP A 17 -11.33 6.06 -14.76
N GLN A 18 -12.03 6.87 -13.95
CA GLN A 18 -12.28 8.30 -14.22
C GLN A 18 -11.01 9.14 -14.29
N LEU A 19 -10.02 8.85 -13.44
CA LEU A 19 -8.71 9.52 -13.45
C LEU A 19 -7.82 9.06 -14.61
N GLY A 20 -8.24 8.04 -15.37
CA GLY A 20 -7.46 7.41 -16.43
C GLY A 20 -6.70 6.22 -15.88
N SER A 21 -7.32 5.04 -16.01
CA SER A 21 -6.71 3.76 -15.65
C SER A 21 -5.50 3.46 -16.54
N PHE A 22 -4.52 2.75 -15.98
CA PHE A 22 -3.33 2.30 -16.70
C PHE A 22 -2.96 0.86 -16.32
N GLN A 23 -2.03 0.29 -17.08
CA GLN A 23 -1.41 -1.01 -16.83
C GLN A 23 0.10 -0.80 -16.67
N GLY A 24 0.68 -1.32 -15.58
CA GLY A 24 2.09 -1.11 -15.25
C GLY A 24 2.25 -0.02 -14.19
N LEU A 25 3.24 0.86 -14.35
CA LEU A 25 3.52 1.96 -13.44
C LEU A 25 3.13 3.29 -14.08
N ASN A 26 2.61 4.21 -13.27
CA ASN A 26 2.40 5.60 -13.65
C ASN A 26 3.26 6.53 -12.78
N PHE A 27 4.08 7.37 -13.42
CA PHE A 27 5.02 8.28 -12.74
C PHE A 27 4.45 9.68 -12.45
N GLU A 28 3.12 9.83 -12.52
CA GLU A 28 2.38 11.03 -12.13
C GLU A 28 1.49 10.75 -10.89
N PRO A 29 2.06 10.28 -9.76
CA PRO A 29 1.27 9.80 -8.62
C PRO A 29 0.35 10.87 -8.02
N HIS A 30 0.73 12.15 -8.09
CA HIS A 30 -0.07 13.27 -7.58
C HIS A 30 -1.43 13.43 -8.28
N LYS A 31 -1.56 12.97 -9.53
CA LYS A 31 -2.83 12.94 -10.25
C LYS A 31 -3.86 12.02 -9.58
N TYR A 32 -3.40 10.97 -8.90
CA TYR A 32 -4.23 9.93 -8.32
C TYR A 32 -4.36 10.08 -6.80
N LEU A 33 -3.25 10.37 -6.11
CA LEU A 33 -3.18 10.34 -4.66
C LEU A 33 -4.14 11.35 -4.02
N GLY A 34 -4.14 12.61 -4.47
CA GLY A 34 -5.06 13.63 -3.94
C GLY A 34 -6.53 13.20 -4.01
N PRO A 35 -7.05 12.83 -5.21
CA PRO A 35 -8.39 12.29 -5.34
C PRO A 35 -8.66 11.02 -4.52
N PHE A 36 -7.72 10.06 -4.47
CA PHE A 36 -7.89 8.82 -3.72
C PHE A 36 -8.00 9.06 -2.22
N LEU A 37 -7.19 9.97 -1.69
CA LEU A 37 -7.14 10.28 -0.26
C LEU A 37 -8.22 11.28 0.17
N SER A 38 -8.84 11.99 -0.78
CA SER A 38 -9.93 12.93 -0.50
C SER A 38 -11.09 12.28 0.25
N ARG A 39 -11.65 13.02 1.21
CA ARG A 39 -12.78 12.56 2.03
C ARG A 39 -13.93 12.05 1.17
N GLY A 40 -14.38 10.82 1.44
CA GLY A 40 -15.50 10.17 0.74
C GLY A 40 -15.11 9.36 -0.49
N ASN A 41 -13.86 9.43 -0.96
CA ASN A 41 -13.37 8.64 -2.09
C ASN A 41 -12.71 7.33 -1.68
N ASN A 42 -12.25 7.25 -0.43
CA ASN A 42 -11.75 6.04 0.20
C ASN A 42 -12.60 5.66 1.42
N PHE A 43 -12.53 4.38 1.79
CA PHE A 43 -13.18 3.81 2.97
C PHE A 43 -12.56 2.46 3.29
N PHE A 44 -12.82 1.96 4.49
CA PHE A 44 -12.37 0.66 4.94
C PHE A 44 -13.43 -0.41 4.65
N VAL A 45 -13.00 -1.58 4.19
CA VAL A 45 -13.85 -2.77 4.03
C VAL A 45 -13.12 -4.02 4.52
N PRO A 46 -13.82 -5.10 4.91
CA PRO A 46 -13.18 -6.35 5.28
C PRO A 46 -12.29 -6.88 4.15
N ARG A 47 -11.05 -7.24 4.46
CA ARG A 47 -10.07 -7.71 3.48
C ARG A 47 -10.59 -8.83 2.55
N PRO A 48 -11.29 -9.87 3.04
CA PRO A 48 -11.84 -10.91 2.16
C PRO A 48 -12.81 -10.36 1.11
N GLU A 49 -13.54 -9.29 1.41
CA GLU A 49 -14.40 -8.60 0.43
C GLU A 49 -13.56 -7.81 -0.58
N ALA A 50 -12.56 -7.06 -0.10
CA ALA A 50 -11.67 -6.27 -0.97
C ALA A 50 -10.87 -7.13 -1.96
N GLU A 51 -10.54 -8.38 -1.62
CA GLU A 51 -9.75 -9.29 -2.45
C GLU A 51 -10.54 -9.86 -3.63
N ILE A 52 -11.87 -9.99 -3.49
CA ILE A 52 -12.73 -10.63 -4.51
C ILE A 52 -13.61 -9.64 -5.28
N ASN A 53 -13.87 -8.46 -4.73
CA ASN A 53 -14.80 -7.51 -5.33
C ASN A 53 -14.08 -6.58 -6.34
N PRO A 54 -14.34 -6.72 -7.66
CA PRO A 54 -13.68 -5.91 -8.67
C PRO A 54 -14.09 -4.43 -8.65
N ALA A 55 -15.16 -4.08 -7.93
CA ALA A 55 -15.59 -2.70 -7.74
C ALA A 55 -14.65 -1.93 -6.79
N PHE A 56 -13.75 -2.60 -6.09
CA PHE A 56 -12.80 -2.00 -5.17
C PHE A 56 -11.36 -2.14 -5.65
N LYS A 57 -10.56 -1.12 -5.37
CA LYS A 57 -9.10 -1.16 -5.50
C LYS A 57 -8.50 -0.87 -4.13
N GLN A 58 -7.69 -1.81 -3.64
CA GLN A 58 -6.95 -1.65 -2.39
C GLN A 58 -5.82 -0.65 -2.59
N ILE A 59 -5.66 0.27 -1.63
CA ILE A 59 -4.48 1.14 -1.57
C ILE A 59 -3.41 0.39 -0.79
N ILE A 60 -2.38 -0.06 -1.50
CA ILE A 60 -1.26 -0.82 -0.94
C ILE A 60 0.00 0.05 -1.01
N PRO A 61 0.50 0.58 0.11
CA PRO A 61 1.84 1.13 0.17
C PRO A 61 2.87 0.10 -0.30
N TYR A 62 3.77 0.54 -1.17
CA TYR A 62 4.85 -0.30 -1.69
C TYR A 62 6.15 0.49 -1.73
N VAL A 63 7.10 0.12 -0.89
CA VAL A 63 8.33 0.87 -0.66
C VAL A 63 9.52 0.13 -1.23
N LEU A 64 10.29 0.84 -2.06
CA LEU A 64 11.61 0.42 -2.51
C LEU A 64 12.66 1.06 -1.59
N VAL A 65 13.52 0.25 -1.00
CA VAL A 65 14.65 0.74 -0.21
C VAL A 65 15.89 0.76 -1.08
N ALA A 66 16.46 1.96 -1.25
CA ALA A 66 17.65 2.21 -2.05
C ALA A 66 18.75 2.88 -1.22
N PHE A 67 19.99 2.47 -1.42
CA PHE A 67 21.17 3.09 -0.81
C PHE A 67 22.36 2.99 -1.76
N GLU A 68 23.02 4.13 -2.06
CA GLU A 68 24.19 4.21 -2.95
C GLU A 68 24.02 3.47 -4.30
N GLY A 69 22.85 3.66 -4.95
CA GLY A 69 22.54 3.03 -6.24
C GLY A 69 22.22 1.53 -6.16
N LYS A 70 22.13 0.95 -4.96
CA LYS A 70 21.72 -0.43 -4.73
C LYS A 70 20.30 -0.49 -4.19
N LEU A 71 19.59 -1.58 -4.51
CA LEU A 71 18.25 -1.86 -4.01
C LEU A 71 18.29 -3.05 -3.05
N VAL A 72 17.44 -3.00 -2.03
CA VAL A 72 17.18 -4.18 -1.19
C VAL A 72 16.48 -5.25 -2.02
N TYR A 73 17.03 -6.45 -1.97
CA TYR A 73 16.52 -7.65 -2.61
C TYR A 73 16.42 -8.76 -1.58
N TYR A 74 15.33 -9.53 -1.62
CA TYR A 74 15.13 -10.67 -0.74
C TYR A 74 14.40 -11.80 -1.45
N VAL A 75 14.53 -13.01 -0.91
CA VAL A 75 13.78 -14.19 -1.36
C VAL A 75 12.68 -14.45 -0.36
N ARG A 76 11.43 -14.55 -0.83
CA ARG A 76 10.28 -14.78 0.04
C ARG A 76 10.37 -16.17 0.69
N GLY A 77 10.38 -16.18 2.03
CA GLY A 77 10.44 -17.40 2.82
C GLY A 77 9.14 -18.21 2.78
N LYS A 78 9.21 -19.47 3.24
CA LYS A 78 8.07 -20.42 3.24
C LYS A 78 6.88 -19.99 4.10
N LYS A 79 7.07 -19.05 5.03
CA LYS A 79 6.02 -18.48 5.87
C LYS A 79 5.29 -17.30 5.23
N ALA A 80 5.60 -16.95 3.97
CA ALA A 80 4.88 -15.91 3.27
C ALA A 80 3.40 -16.31 3.11
N GLY A 81 2.48 -15.40 3.44
CA GLY A 81 1.03 -15.63 3.31
C GLY A 81 0.60 -15.94 1.86
N GLU A 82 1.35 -15.44 0.87
CA GLU A 82 1.14 -15.71 -0.55
C GLU A 82 2.07 -16.84 -1.05
N GLN A 83 1.51 -18.05 -1.16
CA GLN A 83 2.24 -19.25 -1.54
C GLN A 83 2.77 -19.21 -2.98
N ARG A 84 2.12 -18.47 -3.90
CA ARG A 84 2.56 -18.35 -5.32
C ARG A 84 3.89 -17.61 -5.47
N LEU A 85 4.32 -16.90 -4.42
CA LEU A 85 5.53 -16.07 -4.41
C LEU A 85 6.67 -16.67 -3.59
N VAL A 86 6.47 -17.82 -2.96
CA VAL A 86 7.52 -18.53 -2.20
C VAL A 86 8.70 -18.86 -3.13
N ALA A 87 9.92 -18.69 -2.62
CA ALA A 87 11.18 -18.90 -3.33
C ALA A 87 11.44 -17.99 -4.55
N LYS A 88 10.58 -16.99 -4.80
CA LYS A 88 10.84 -15.94 -5.79
C LYS A 88 11.60 -14.78 -5.16
N GLY A 89 12.45 -14.15 -5.97
CA GLY A 89 13.06 -12.87 -5.65
C GLY A 89 12.03 -11.75 -5.62
N SER A 90 12.22 -10.79 -4.73
CA SER A 90 11.36 -9.61 -4.60
C SER A 90 12.21 -8.37 -4.36
N ILE A 91 11.77 -7.26 -4.96
CA ILE A 91 12.22 -5.92 -4.62
C ILE A 91 11.02 -5.15 -4.11
N GLY A 92 11.18 -4.48 -2.99
CA GLY A 92 10.13 -3.70 -2.35
C GLY A 92 9.27 -4.48 -1.37
N ILE A 93 8.74 -3.74 -0.42
CA ILE A 93 7.97 -4.20 0.73
C ILE A 93 6.66 -3.46 0.71
N GLY A 94 5.56 -4.16 0.91
CA GLY A 94 4.25 -3.54 0.95
C GLY A 94 3.30 -4.28 1.86
N GLY A 95 2.25 -3.59 2.25
CA GLY A 95 1.29 -4.03 3.25
C GLY A 95 -0.02 -3.28 3.15
N HIS A 96 -0.98 -3.56 4.03
CA HIS A 96 -2.30 -2.95 3.96
C HIS A 96 -2.39 -1.75 4.91
N MET A 97 -3.12 -0.71 4.51
CA MET A 97 -3.53 0.36 5.42
C MET A 97 -4.74 -0.13 6.22
N ASN A 98 -4.69 -0.10 7.55
CA ASN A 98 -5.68 -0.72 8.44
C ASN A 98 -6.45 0.32 9.26
N GLU A 99 -7.68 -0.02 9.69
CA GLU A 99 -8.60 0.91 10.38
C GLU A 99 -8.06 1.48 11.71
N THR A 100 -7.15 0.77 12.38
CA THR A 100 -6.49 1.23 13.62
C THR A 100 -5.53 2.40 13.40
N ASP A 101 -5.26 2.76 12.15
CA ASP A 101 -4.60 4.01 11.78
C ASP A 101 -5.62 5.17 11.91
N GLU A 102 -6.16 5.39 13.14
CA GLU A 102 -7.26 6.32 13.47
C GLU A 102 -7.00 7.78 13.05
N SER A 103 -5.78 8.14 12.64
CA SER A 103 -5.46 9.44 12.03
C SER A 103 -5.92 9.58 10.57
N LEU A 104 -6.36 8.49 9.92
CA LEU A 104 -6.74 8.48 8.49
C LEU A 104 -8.18 8.95 8.21
N PHE A 105 -8.99 9.26 9.23
CA PHE A 105 -10.33 9.83 8.98
C PHE A 105 -10.28 11.23 8.33
N ALA A 106 -9.10 11.87 8.33
CA ALA A 106 -8.72 12.97 7.46
C ALA A 106 -7.42 12.62 6.71
N LEU A 107 -7.52 11.75 5.69
CA LEU A 107 -6.40 11.38 4.81
C LEU A 107 -5.93 12.60 4.00
N ASP A 108 -5.11 13.44 4.63
CA ASP A 108 -4.12 14.20 3.88
C ASP A 108 -2.92 13.30 3.55
N GLU A 109 -2.04 13.80 2.67
CA GLU A 109 -0.84 13.07 2.27
C GLU A 109 0.07 12.73 3.45
N GLN A 110 0.02 13.51 4.54
CA GLN A 110 0.84 13.32 5.72
C GLN A 110 0.39 12.11 6.53
N ALA A 111 -0.91 11.95 6.76
CA ALA A 111 -1.47 10.77 7.43
C ALA A 111 -1.15 9.48 6.65
N TYR A 112 -1.26 9.52 5.31
CA TYR A 112 -0.86 8.40 4.45
C TYR A 112 0.62 8.04 4.63
N ARG A 113 1.52 9.04 4.60
CA ARG A 113 2.97 8.83 4.78
C ARG A 113 3.30 8.17 6.12
N VAL A 114 2.65 8.61 7.20
CA VAL A 114 2.84 8.01 8.54
C VAL A 114 2.41 6.54 8.55
N GLY A 115 1.28 6.21 7.92
CA GLY A 115 0.85 4.81 7.81
C GLY A 115 1.80 3.95 6.96
N VAL A 116 2.33 4.50 5.86
CA VAL A 116 3.38 3.82 5.07
C VAL A 116 4.62 3.56 5.92
N GLU A 117 5.10 4.55 6.67
CA GLU A 117 6.27 4.42 7.52
C GLU A 117 6.07 3.37 8.63
N ARG A 118 4.89 3.34 9.27
CA ARG A 118 4.55 2.30 10.25
C ARG A 118 4.67 0.90 9.63
N GLU A 119 3.98 0.68 8.50
CA GLU A 119 3.93 -0.63 7.84
C GLU A 119 5.33 -1.11 7.39
N VAL A 120 6.15 -0.20 6.86
CA VAL A 120 7.53 -0.51 6.49
C VAL A 120 8.36 -0.91 7.70
N ASN A 121 8.21 -0.19 8.83
CA ASN A 121 8.95 -0.45 10.06
C ASN A 121 8.57 -1.78 10.74
N GLU A 122 7.42 -2.38 10.40
CA GLU A 122 7.03 -3.72 10.88
C GLU A 122 7.84 -4.83 10.20
N GLU A 123 8.20 -4.64 8.94
CA GLU A 123 8.92 -5.65 8.13
C GLU A 123 10.43 -5.42 8.11
N ILE A 124 10.87 -4.16 8.17
CA ILE A 124 12.29 -3.80 8.14
C ILE A 124 12.68 -2.80 9.23
N LYS A 125 13.82 -3.05 9.86
CA LYS A 125 14.44 -2.13 10.78
C LYS A 125 15.51 -1.31 10.07
N ILE A 126 15.28 0.00 9.91
CA ILE A 126 16.26 0.94 9.38
C ILE A 126 16.78 1.81 10.52
N ASP A 127 17.99 1.52 11.02
CA ASP A 127 18.62 2.24 12.14
C ASP A 127 19.44 3.48 11.65
N SER A 128 18.89 4.23 10.70
CA SER A 128 19.49 5.45 10.15
C SER A 128 18.43 6.41 9.66
N PRO A 129 18.70 7.73 9.60
CA PRO A 129 17.81 8.65 8.89
C PRO A 129 17.63 8.24 7.43
N PHE A 130 16.43 8.42 6.89
CA PHE A 130 16.10 8.19 5.49
C PHE A 130 15.10 9.22 4.99
N GLU A 131 15.03 9.40 3.67
CA GLU A 131 14.05 10.26 3.02
C GLU A 131 13.03 9.42 2.24
N GLY A 132 11.76 9.74 2.41
CA GLY A 132 10.65 9.09 1.71
C GLY A 132 10.05 9.98 0.63
N ARG A 133 9.92 9.46 -0.60
CA ARG A 133 9.18 10.12 -1.68
C ARG A 133 8.29 9.14 -2.42
N ILE A 134 7.12 9.63 -2.81
CA ILE A 134 6.18 8.89 -3.66
C ILE A 134 6.64 9.10 -5.11
N VAL A 135 6.94 8.01 -5.82
CA VAL A 135 7.55 8.07 -7.15
C VAL A 135 6.66 7.54 -8.26
N ALA A 136 5.70 6.68 -7.92
CA ALA A 136 4.80 6.06 -8.88
C ALA A 136 3.53 5.54 -8.18
N LEU A 137 2.53 5.25 -9.00
CA LEU A 137 1.39 4.39 -8.67
C LEU A 137 1.45 3.11 -9.52
#